data_AF-A0AAX6G9N8-F1
#
_entry.id   AF-A0AAX6G9N8-F1
#
_cell.length_a   1.000
_cell.length_b   1.000
_cell.length_c   1.000
_cell.angle_alpha   90.00
_cell.angle_beta   90.00
_cell.angle_gamma   90.00
#
_symmetry.space_group_name_H-M   'P 1'
#
loop_
_entity.id
_entity.type
_entity.pdbx_description
1 polymer ?
#
loop_
_entity_poly.entity_id
_entity_poly.type
_entity_poly.pdbx_seq_one_letter_code
_entity_poly.pdbx_strand_id
1 'polypeptide(L)'
;MKRFFKPIEKEGSSSNKKPTLNSLPPVAAAAGAGADGDGKASQGEGGAGAEELEEKGEPTKFLTWNANSLLLRVKNDWCDFANLVRTLDPDVISIQEVRMPAAGPKGAPKNPSELKDDTSSSREEKQVLIRALSSPPFGSYRVWWSLSDSKYAGTALFIKKQFQPKKVSFCLERTASKHEPDGRVILAEFESYFILNTYAPNNGWKEEENSFKRRRKWDKRILDFVQKVEKPLIWCGDLNVSHQDIDVSHPDFFSSAKLNGYIPPNKEARLWTTRIYHGREAAFQ
;
A
#
# COMPACT_ATOMS: atom_id res chain seq x y z
N MET A 1 -8.37 -21.98 -20.82
CA MET A 1 -7.35 -20.91 -20.71
C MET A 1 -5.98 -21.58 -20.59
N LYS A 2 -5.33 -21.90 -21.73
CA LYS A 2 -4.06 -22.64 -21.77
C LYS A 2 -2.90 -21.64 -21.64
N ARG A 3 -1.97 -21.90 -20.71
CA ARG A 3 -0.74 -21.11 -20.52
C ARG A 3 0.21 -21.41 -21.69
N PHE A 4 0.46 -20.45 -22.56
CA PHE A 4 1.40 -20.55 -23.67
C PHE A 4 2.83 -20.19 -23.23
N PHE A 5 3.36 -20.92 -22.26
CA PHE A 5 4.81 -20.90 -21.99
C PHE A 5 5.29 -22.36 -22.02
N LYS A 6 5.97 -22.75 -23.10
CA LYS A 6 6.86 -23.91 -23.10
C LYS A 6 8.26 -23.39 -22.76
N PRO A 7 8.89 -23.85 -21.67
CA PRO A 7 10.30 -23.57 -21.42
C PRO A 7 11.16 -24.19 -22.53
N ILE A 8 12.21 -23.48 -22.94
CA ILE A 8 13.21 -23.97 -23.90
C ILE A 8 14.01 -25.08 -23.21
N GLU A 9 14.08 -26.26 -23.82
CA GLU A 9 14.95 -27.35 -23.37
C GLU A 9 16.41 -26.96 -23.63
N LYS A 10 17.23 -26.93 -22.58
CA LYS A 10 18.68 -26.84 -22.71
C LYS A 10 19.24 -28.26 -22.83
N GLU A 11 19.73 -28.61 -24.01
CA GLU A 11 20.67 -29.73 -24.13
C GLU A 11 22.02 -29.38 -23.48
N GLY A 12 22.64 -30.35 -22.81
CA GLY A 12 24.07 -30.33 -22.48
C GLY A 12 24.42 -30.18 -20.99
N SER A 13 24.63 -31.32 -20.34
CA SER A 13 25.01 -31.60 -18.95
C SER A 13 26.34 -30.97 -18.46
N SER A 14 26.38 -30.51 -17.19
CA SER A 14 27.30 -31.09 -16.18
C SER A 14 27.15 -30.49 -14.76
N SER A 15 26.92 -31.39 -13.81
CA SER A 15 27.19 -31.34 -12.36
C SER A 15 26.57 -30.24 -11.47
N ASN A 16 25.55 -30.66 -10.72
CA ASN A 16 25.07 -30.05 -9.48
C ASN A 16 26.18 -29.76 -8.46
N LYS A 17 26.35 -28.49 -8.08
CA LYS A 17 26.75 -28.10 -6.72
C LYS A 17 25.82 -26.98 -6.23
N LYS A 18 24.94 -27.33 -5.28
CA LYS A 18 24.19 -26.35 -4.48
C LYS A 18 25.18 -25.56 -3.62
N PRO A 19 25.08 -24.23 -3.51
CA PRO A 19 25.81 -23.49 -2.47
C PRO A 19 25.18 -23.80 -1.12
N THR A 20 25.96 -24.35 -0.21
CA THR A 20 25.64 -24.56 1.20
C THR A 20 25.62 -23.22 1.92
N LEU A 21 24.50 -22.90 2.59
CA LEU A 21 24.42 -21.86 3.62
C LEU A 21 25.30 -22.26 4.80
N ASN A 22 26.26 -21.41 5.16
CA ASN A 22 27.08 -21.57 6.34
C ASN A 22 26.20 -21.57 7.61
N SER A 23 26.46 -22.55 8.47
CA SER A 23 25.88 -22.73 9.79
C SER A 23 26.23 -21.57 10.73
N LEU A 24 25.21 -21.00 11.38
CA LEU A 24 25.39 -20.12 12.55
C LEU A 24 25.82 -20.94 13.78
N PRO A 25 26.68 -20.40 14.66
CA PRO A 25 27.11 -21.09 15.88
C PRO A 25 26.02 -21.10 16.96
N PRO A 26 26.08 -22.05 17.92
CA PRO A 26 25.01 -22.31 18.88
C PRO A 26 24.91 -21.29 20.01
N VAL A 27 23.68 -21.16 20.50
CA VAL A 27 23.25 -20.34 21.64
C VAL A 27 23.89 -20.85 22.93
N ALA A 28 24.54 -19.96 23.68
CA ALA A 28 25.03 -20.25 25.03
C ALA A 28 23.85 -20.19 26.03
N ALA A 29 23.63 -21.31 26.71
CA ALA A 29 22.80 -21.40 27.90
C ALA A 29 23.55 -20.82 29.11
N ALA A 30 22.82 -20.10 29.96
CA ALA A 30 23.20 -19.90 31.36
C ALA A 30 21.96 -20.12 32.23
N ALA A 31 22.09 -21.05 33.17
CA ALA A 31 21.09 -21.47 34.12
C ALA A 31 21.49 -21.06 35.55
N GLY A 32 20.49 -20.95 36.42
CA GLY A 32 20.57 -20.97 37.89
C GLY A 32 20.54 -19.58 38.55
N ALA A 33 19.85 -19.33 39.65
CA ALA A 33 18.94 -20.07 40.55
C ALA A 33 18.22 -18.96 41.38
N GLY A 34 16.92 -19.00 41.70
CA GLY A 34 16.31 -19.78 42.77
C GLY A 34 16.24 -18.99 44.09
N ALA A 35 15.04 -18.51 44.49
CA ALA A 35 14.56 -18.46 45.88
C ALA A 35 13.12 -17.90 45.98
N ASP A 36 12.31 -18.60 46.75
CA ASP A 36 10.88 -18.42 47.03
C ASP A 36 10.52 -17.18 47.85
N GLY A 37 9.23 -16.79 47.80
CA GLY A 37 8.62 -15.86 48.75
C GLY A 37 7.15 -15.54 48.44
N ASP A 38 6.23 -16.26 49.09
CA ASP A 38 4.77 -16.06 49.13
C ASP A 38 4.31 -14.64 49.51
N GLY A 39 3.12 -14.22 49.05
CA GLY A 39 2.37 -13.18 49.75
C GLY A 39 1.32 -12.35 48.98
N LYS A 40 0.09 -12.89 48.90
CA LYS A 40 -1.24 -12.24 48.99
C LYS A 40 -1.58 -10.88 48.33
N ALA A 41 -2.79 -10.91 47.78
CA ALA A 41 -3.63 -9.85 47.21
C ALA A 41 -3.82 -8.57 48.04
N SER A 42 -4.01 -7.44 47.34
CA SER A 42 -5.04 -6.44 47.68
C SER A 42 -5.46 -5.62 46.45
N GLN A 43 -6.75 -5.30 46.43
CA GLN A 43 -7.44 -4.36 45.53
C GLN A 43 -7.14 -2.92 45.97
N GLY A 44 -7.21 -1.96 45.05
CA GLY A 44 -7.24 -0.53 45.40
C GLY A 44 -6.98 0.42 44.24
N GLU A 45 -8.08 0.85 43.61
CA GLU A 45 -8.38 2.23 43.18
C GLU A 45 -7.41 3.03 42.28
N GLY A 46 -7.92 3.36 41.09
CA GLY A 46 -8.27 4.75 40.78
C GLY A 46 -7.14 5.76 40.62
N GLY A 47 -6.46 5.74 39.48
CA GLY A 47 -5.66 6.85 38.99
C GLY A 47 -5.88 7.03 37.50
N ALA A 48 -6.77 7.94 37.11
CA ALA A 48 -6.86 8.41 35.73
C ALA A 48 -5.59 9.20 35.40
N GLY A 49 -4.56 8.48 34.97
CA GLY A 49 -3.42 9.08 34.29
C GLY A 49 -3.94 9.66 32.99
N ALA A 50 -4.03 10.99 32.93
CA ALA A 50 -3.92 11.68 31.66
C ALA A 50 -2.57 11.27 31.09
N GLU A 51 -2.57 10.38 30.09
CA GLU A 51 -1.38 10.13 29.30
C GLU A 51 -0.97 11.48 28.71
N GLU A 52 0.10 12.05 29.27
CA GLU A 52 0.83 13.13 28.62
C GLU A 52 1.22 12.59 27.24
N LEU A 53 0.46 13.01 26.23
CA LEU A 53 0.84 12.83 24.84
C LEU A 53 2.07 13.71 24.66
N GLU A 54 3.25 13.14 24.90
CA GLU A 54 4.50 13.68 24.38
C GLU A 54 4.23 14.11 22.93
N GLU A 55 4.59 15.35 22.58
CA GLU A 55 4.57 15.84 21.20
C GLU A 55 5.53 14.99 20.37
N LYS A 56 5.06 13.80 20.01
CA LYS A 56 5.75 12.92 19.07
C LYS A 56 5.65 13.63 17.74
N GLY A 57 6.81 13.88 17.14
CA GLY A 57 6.96 14.59 15.88
C GLY A 57 6.18 13.93 14.73
N GLU A 58 6.43 14.35 13.50
CA GLU A 58 5.69 13.81 12.37
C GLU A 58 6.29 12.47 11.86
N PRO A 59 5.51 11.61 11.18
CA PRO A 59 6.02 10.38 10.59
C PRO A 59 7.27 10.57 9.73
N THR A 60 8.24 9.67 9.84
CA THR A 60 9.49 9.77 9.03
C THR A 60 9.80 8.51 8.25
N LYS A 61 9.24 7.37 8.64
CA LYS A 61 9.43 6.08 7.97
C LYS A 61 8.17 5.67 7.20
N PHE A 62 8.30 5.50 5.89
CA PHE A 62 7.17 5.20 5.00
C PHE A 62 7.40 3.87 4.28
N LEU A 63 6.39 3.00 4.30
CA LEU A 63 6.35 1.75 3.54
C LEU A 63 5.20 1.82 2.54
N THR A 64 5.42 1.44 1.28
CA THR A 64 4.35 1.30 0.28
C THR A 64 4.35 -0.10 -0.29
N TRP A 65 3.16 -0.68 -0.45
CA TRP A 65 3.01 -2.05 -0.94
C TRP A 65 1.69 -2.26 -1.68
N ASN A 66 1.78 -2.66 -2.96
CA ASN A 66 0.63 -3.23 -3.66
C ASN A 66 0.45 -4.69 -3.23
N ALA A 67 -0.61 -4.96 -2.47
CA ALA A 67 -0.87 -6.26 -1.87
C ALA A 67 -1.43 -7.29 -2.87
N ASN A 68 -2.00 -6.84 -4.00
CA ASN A 68 -2.74 -7.68 -4.94
C ASN A 68 -3.80 -8.55 -4.22
N SER A 69 -4.69 -7.90 -3.47
CA SER A 69 -5.61 -8.42 -2.43
C SER A 69 -5.01 -8.56 -1.04
N LEU A 70 -5.33 -7.60 -0.17
CA LEU A 70 -4.94 -7.65 1.24
C LEU A 70 -5.49 -8.89 1.96
N LEU A 71 -6.74 -9.30 1.66
CA LEU A 71 -7.34 -10.48 2.26
C LEU A 71 -6.58 -11.77 1.93
N LEU A 72 -6.12 -11.94 0.69
CA LEU A 72 -5.32 -13.11 0.31
C LEU A 72 -3.96 -13.10 1.02
N ARG A 73 -3.33 -11.93 1.14
CA ARG A 73 -2.08 -11.78 1.90
C ARG A 73 -2.25 -12.11 3.37
N VAL A 74 -3.34 -11.68 3.99
CA VAL A 74 -3.67 -12.03 5.37
C VAL A 74 -3.85 -13.55 5.55
N LYS A 75 -4.40 -14.25 4.54
CA LYS A 75 -4.61 -15.70 4.62
C LYS A 75 -3.33 -16.52 4.38
N ASN A 76 -2.44 -16.05 3.51
CA ASN A 76 -1.33 -16.87 3.02
C ASN A 76 0.04 -16.47 3.59
N ASP A 77 0.31 -15.17 3.70
CA ASP A 77 1.68 -14.65 3.88
C ASP A 77 1.77 -13.61 5.03
N TRP A 78 0.78 -13.60 5.95
CA TRP A 78 0.66 -12.52 6.94
C TRP A 78 1.80 -12.47 7.95
N CYS A 79 2.30 -13.63 8.37
CA CYS A 79 3.40 -13.71 9.33
C CYS A 79 4.68 -13.06 8.77
N ASP A 80 4.99 -13.31 7.50
CA ASP A 80 6.17 -12.72 6.85
C ASP A 80 6.03 -11.21 6.72
N PHE A 81 4.85 -10.73 6.33
CA PHE A 81 4.57 -9.29 6.29
C PHE A 81 4.63 -8.66 7.69
N ALA A 82 4.10 -9.32 8.72
CA ALA A 82 4.18 -8.84 10.10
C ALA A 82 5.62 -8.76 10.61
N ASN A 83 6.47 -9.73 10.22
CA ASN A 83 7.90 -9.72 10.54
C ASN A 83 8.63 -8.59 9.82
N LEU A 84 8.32 -8.35 8.54
CA LEU A 84 8.85 -7.22 7.79
C LEU A 84 8.48 -5.89 8.46
N VAL A 85 7.21 -5.71 8.83
CA VAL A 85 6.74 -4.49 9.50
C VAL A 85 7.37 -4.32 10.87
N ARG A 86 7.58 -5.40 11.63
CA ARG A 86 8.30 -5.35 12.92
C ARG A 86 9.77 -4.96 12.74
N THR A 87 10.40 -5.41 11.65
CA THR A 87 11.82 -5.14 11.37
C THR A 87 12.04 -3.71 10.88
N LEU A 88 11.22 -3.26 9.93
CA LEU A 88 11.33 -1.92 9.35
C LEU A 88 10.75 -0.83 10.26
N ASP A 89 9.79 -1.19 11.11
CA ASP A 89 9.05 -0.29 12.00
C ASP A 89 8.59 1.00 11.30
N PRO A 90 7.82 0.91 10.20
CA PRO A 90 7.36 2.09 9.46
C PRO A 90 6.34 2.89 10.26
N ASP A 91 6.36 4.21 10.15
CA ASP A 91 5.34 5.05 10.79
C ASP A 91 4.04 5.08 9.99
N VAL A 92 4.17 4.94 8.68
CA VAL A 92 3.07 4.92 7.73
C VAL A 92 3.23 3.77 6.75
N ILE A 93 2.14 3.01 6.52
CA ILE A 93 2.07 1.94 5.53
C ILE A 93 0.97 2.27 4.52
N SER A 94 1.35 2.45 3.25
CA SER A 94 0.44 2.66 2.14
C SER A 94 0.18 1.34 1.43
N ILE A 95 -1.07 0.87 1.43
CA ILE A 95 -1.48 -0.36 0.74
C ILE A 95 -2.30 -0.02 -0.49
N GLN A 96 -1.94 -0.64 -1.62
CA GLN A 96 -2.74 -0.63 -2.86
C GLN A 96 -3.32 -2.02 -3.16
N GLU A 97 -4.37 -2.04 -3.97
CA GLU A 97 -5.13 -3.25 -4.30
C GLU A 97 -5.60 -4.03 -3.07
N VAL A 98 -6.28 -3.34 -2.17
CA VAL A 98 -6.94 -3.97 -1.02
C VAL A 98 -7.95 -5.00 -1.49
N ARG A 99 -8.69 -4.71 -2.58
CA ARG A 99 -9.71 -5.55 -3.21
C ARG A 99 -10.81 -6.02 -2.26
N MET A 100 -11.16 -5.17 -1.30
CA MET A 100 -12.33 -5.33 -0.45
C MET A 100 -13.41 -4.33 -0.88
N PRO A 101 -14.69 -4.73 -0.92
CA PRO A 101 -15.77 -3.84 -1.32
C PRO A 101 -16.19 -2.92 -0.17
N ALA A 102 -16.64 -1.72 -0.54
CA ALA A 102 -17.26 -0.74 0.35
C ALA A 102 -18.55 -1.27 0.99
N ALA A 103 -18.81 -0.84 2.24
CA ALA A 103 -20.00 -1.19 2.99
C ALA A 103 -21.25 -0.49 2.47
N GLY A 104 -22.39 -1.17 2.55
CA GLY A 104 -23.68 -0.64 2.13
C GLY A 104 -24.49 -1.64 1.31
N PRO A 105 -25.82 -1.47 1.26
CA PRO A 105 -26.72 -2.40 0.60
C PRO A 105 -26.59 -2.34 -0.93
N LYS A 106 -27.00 -3.42 -1.60
CA LYS A 106 -26.96 -3.51 -3.06
C LYS A 106 -27.90 -2.47 -3.68
N GLY A 107 -27.37 -1.62 -4.56
CA GLY A 107 -28.16 -0.60 -5.28
C GLY A 107 -28.31 0.74 -4.56
N ALA A 108 -27.72 0.91 -3.37
CA ALA A 108 -27.67 2.19 -2.65
C ALA A 108 -26.25 2.78 -2.65
N PRO A 109 -26.10 4.08 -2.35
CA PRO A 109 -24.78 4.67 -2.08
C PRO A 109 -24.06 3.91 -0.97
N LYS A 110 -22.79 3.57 -1.21
CA LYS A 110 -21.94 2.84 -0.26
C LYS A 110 -21.04 3.79 0.53
N ASN A 111 -20.63 3.35 1.71
CA ASN A 111 -19.59 3.99 2.52
C ASN A 111 -18.22 3.38 2.15
N PRO A 112 -17.36 4.08 1.40
CA PRO A 112 -16.10 3.52 0.94
C PRO A 112 -14.98 3.63 1.97
N SER A 113 -15.26 4.18 3.15
CA SER A 113 -14.38 4.16 4.32
C SER A 113 -14.58 2.92 5.20
N GLU A 114 -15.54 2.05 4.88
CA GLU A 114 -15.89 0.88 5.67
C GLU A 114 -15.93 -0.40 4.84
N LEU A 115 -15.44 -1.49 5.43
CA LEU A 115 -15.47 -2.83 4.83
C LEU A 115 -16.89 -3.39 4.87
N LYS A 116 -17.34 -3.88 3.70
CA LYS A 116 -18.62 -4.57 3.53
C LYS A 116 -18.84 -5.73 4.50
N ASP A 117 -20.06 -5.82 5.03
CA ASP A 117 -20.49 -6.80 6.03
C ASP A 117 -22.00 -7.16 5.97
N ASP A 118 -22.66 -6.87 4.85
CA ASP A 118 -24.10 -7.14 4.66
C ASP A 118 -24.44 -8.64 4.53
N THR A 119 -23.50 -9.49 4.12
CA THR A 119 -23.64 -10.95 3.99
C THR A 119 -22.78 -11.71 5.00
N SER A 120 -23.13 -12.96 5.30
CA SER A 120 -22.32 -13.82 6.19
C SER A 120 -20.88 -13.97 5.67
N SER A 121 -20.72 -14.21 4.37
CA SER A 121 -19.40 -14.32 3.74
C SER A 121 -18.57 -13.04 3.88
N SER A 122 -19.16 -11.86 3.64
CA SER A 122 -18.44 -10.59 3.81
C SER A 122 -18.09 -10.30 5.28
N ARG A 123 -18.93 -10.72 6.23
CA ARG A 123 -18.64 -10.60 7.67
C ARG A 123 -17.44 -11.44 8.07
N GLU A 124 -17.35 -12.68 7.58
CA GLU A 124 -16.21 -13.55 7.83
C GLU A 124 -14.92 -12.96 7.25
N GLU A 125 -14.93 -12.46 6.01
CA GLU A 125 -13.78 -11.82 5.39
C GLU A 125 -13.33 -10.56 6.15
N LYS A 126 -14.28 -9.70 6.54
CA LYS A 126 -14.02 -8.53 7.39
C LYS A 126 -13.40 -8.96 8.72
N GLN A 127 -13.94 -9.99 9.37
CA GLN A 127 -13.44 -10.46 10.65
C GLN A 127 -12.01 -11.00 10.58
N VAL A 128 -11.65 -11.69 9.49
CA VAL A 128 -10.27 -12.14 9.24
C VAL A 128 -9.32 -10.94 9.15
N LEU A 129 -9.67 -9.90 8.38
CA LEU A 129 -8.85 -8.68 8.27
C LEU A 129 -8.73 -7.95 9.60
N ILE A 130 -9.85 -7.74 10.30
CA ILE A 130 -9.86 -7.01 11.58
C ILE A 130 -9.01 -7.76 12.62
N ARG A 131 -9.12 -9.09 12.72
CA ARG A 131 -8.27 -9.87 13.64
C ARG A 131 -6.79 -9.69 13.32
N ALA A 132 -6.43 -9.75 12.03
CA ALA A 132 -5.05 -9.59 11.57
C ALA A 132 -4.50 -8.19 11.88
N LEU A 133 -5.29 -7.15 11.68
CA LEU A 133 -4.92 -5.76 11.93
C LEU A 133 -4.95 -5.36 13.42
N SER A 134 -5.73 -6.06 14.24
CA SER A 134 -5.71 -5.88 15.70
C SER A 134 -4.51 -6.56 16.36
N SER A 135 -3.83 -7.47 15.66
CA SER A 135 -2.68 -8.21 16.19
C SER A 135 -1.38 -7.40 16.04
N PRO A 136 -0.38 -7.55 16.94
CA PRO A 136 0.92 -6.91 16.76
C PRO A 136 1.63 -7.35 15.47
N PRO A 137 2.31 -6.42 14.75
CA PRO A 137 2.56 -5.02 15.11
C PRO A 137 1.42 -4.05 14.75
N PHE A 138 0.40 -4.50 14.01
CA PHE A 138 -0.63 -3.66 13.40
C PHE A 138 -1.61 -3.02 14.38
N GLY A 139 -1.79 -3.59 15.58
CA GLY A 139 -2.66 -3.02 16.62
C GLY A 139 -2.25 -1.61 17.08
N SER A 140 -1.01 -1.18 16.78
CA SER A 140 -0.52 0.18 17.02
C SER A 140 -0.89 1.19 15.93
N TYR A 141 -1.52 0.75 14.83
CA TYR A 141 -1.90 1.61 13.70
C TYR A 141 -3.40 1.91 13.71
N ARG A 142 -3.73 3.11 13.23
CA ARG A 142 -5.06 3.46 12.76
C ARG A 142 -5.10 3.23 11.24
N VAL A 143 -6.21 2.69 10.75
CA VAL A 143 -6.37 2.34 9.34
C VAL A 143 -7.47 3.19 8.72
N TRP A 144 -7.15 3.81 7.59
CA TRP A 144 -8.11 4.48 6.72
C TRP A 144 -8.31 3.66 5.46
N TRP A 145 -9.56 3.49 5.06
CA TRP A 145 -9.94 2.74 3.87
C TRP A 145 -10.44 3.68 2.78
N SER A 146 -10.06 3.39 1.55
CA SER A 146 -10.63 4.01 0.35
C SER A 146 -10.98 2.89 -0.60
N LEU A 147 -12.23 2.44 -0.56
CA LEU A 147 -12.67 1.21 -1.22
C LEU A 147 -13.52 1.53 -2.45
N SER A 148 -13.65 0.55 -3.35
CA SER A 148 -14.62 0.62 -4.44
C SER A 148 -15.87 -0.18 -4.09
N ASP A 149 -16.92 -0.04 -4.88
CA ASP A 149 -18.16 -0.81 -4.70
C ASP A 149 -17.99 -2.33 -4.92
N SER A 150 -16.86 -2.76 -5.50
CA SER A 150 -16.58 -4.15 -5.87
C SER A 150 -15.25 -4.62 -5.29
N LYS A 151 -14.92 -5.91 -5.46
CA LYS A 151 -13.60 -6.47 -5.08
C LYS A 151 -12.50 -6.07 -6.07
N TYR A 152 -12.42 -4.78 -6.40
CA TYR A 152 -11.49 -4.22 -7.37
C TYR A 152 -10.84 -2.97 -6.81
N ALA A 153 -9.57 -2.74 -7.19
CA ALA A 153 -8.78 -1.61 -6.71
C ALA A 153 -8.80 -1.49 -5.17
N GLY A 154 -9.14 -0.32 -4.65
CA GLY A 154 -9.13 0.00 -3.24
C GLY A 154 -7.72 0.22 -2.70
N THR A 155 -7.60 1.20 -1.81
CA THR A 155 -6.36 1.55 -1.11
C THR A 155 -6.62 1.64 0.39
N ALA A 156 -5.56 1.47 1.18
CA ALA A 156 -5.61 1.70 2.61
C ALA A 156 -4.35 2.46 3.05
N LEU A 157 -4.48 3.25 4.10
CA LEU A 157 -3.38 3.97 4.72
C LEU A 157 -3.35 3.60 6.19
N PHE A 158 -2.23 3.06 6.67
CA PHE A 158 -2.03 2.72 8.07
C PHE A 158 -1.09 3.78 8.63
N ILE A 159 -1.46 4.43 9.71
CA ILE A 159 -0.61 5.41 10.41
C ILE A 159 -0.54 4.99 11.86
N LYS A 160 0.66 4.91 12.46
CA LYS A 160 0.78 4.62 13.89
C LYS A 160 -0.09 5.60 14.69
N LYS A 161 -0.82 5.11 15.68
CA LYS A 161 -1.83 5.87 16.45
C LYS A 161 -1.27 7.13 17.13
N GLN A 162 0.02 7.13 17.44
CA GLN A 162 0.73 8.29 17.99
C GLN A 162 0.87 9.46 17.01
N PHE A 163 0.73 9.23 15.70
CA PHE A 163 0.75 10.26 14.68
C PHE A 163 -0.68 10.51 14.19
N GLN A 164 -1.19 11.72 14.44
CA GLN A 164 -2.55 12.09 14.07
C GLN A 164 -2.52 13.10 12.92
N PRO A 165 -2.95 12.73 11.69
CA PRO A 165 -3.10 13.70 10.62
C PRO A 165 -4.16 14.73 10.98
N LYS A 166 -3.96 15.99 10.56
CA LYS A 166 -4.93 17.09 10.68
C LYS A 166 -6.22 16.81 9.91
N LYS A 167 -6.07 16.23 8.72
CA LYS A 167 -7.17 15.90 7.82
C LYS A 167 -6.81 14.68 6.98
N VAL A 168 -7.80 13.83 6.72
CA VAL A 168 -7.68 12.78 5.70
C VAL A 168 -8.81 12.96 4.69
N SER A 169 -8.47 13.01 3.40
CA SER A 169 -9.41 13.09 2.29
C SER A 169 -9.21 11.94 1.31
N PHE A 170 -10.28 11.61 0.57
CA PHE A 170 -10.32 10.45 -0.32
C PHE A 170 -10.50 10.83 -1.79
N CYS A 171 -10.09 12.06 -2.12
CA CYS A 171 -10.12 12.65 -3.45
C CYS A 171 -8.98 13.67 -3.57
N LEU A 172 -8.63 14.03 -4.81
CA LEU A 172 -7.61 15.04 -5.11
C LEU A 172 -8.15 16.48 -5.04
N GLU A 173 -9.47 16.64 -5.14
CA GLU A 173 -10.13 17.95 -5.11
C GLU A 173 -10.31 18.40 -3.66
N ARG A 174 -9.51 19.37 -3.20
CA ARG A 174 -9.49 19.81 -1.79
C ARG A 174 -10.83 20.32 -1.25
N THR A 175 -11.68 20.84 -2.13
CA THR A 175 -13.02 21.36 -1.80
C THR A 175 -14.13 20.33 -1.98
N ALA A 176 -13.86 19.19 -2.62
CA ALA A 176 -14.83 18.14 -2.79
C ALA A 176 -14.93 17.30 -1.52
N SER A 177 -16.14 17.09 -1.03
CA SER A 177 -16.43 16.15 0.06
C SER A 177 -16.61 14.71 -0.44
N LYS A 178 -16.66 14.52 -1.77
CA LYS A 178 -16.99 13.22 -2.37
C LYS A 178 -15.78 12.31 -2.47
N HIS A 179 -15.92 11.11 -1.93
CA HIS A 179 -14.98 10.00 -2.09
C HIS A 179 -14.89 9.57 -3.57
N GLU A 180 -13.68 9.37 -4.08
CA GLU A 180 -13.49 8.79 -5.43
C GLU A 180 -14.07 7.36 -5.51
N PRO A 181 -14.87 7.03 -6.54
CA PRO A 181 -15.62 5.76 -6.60
C PRO A 181 -14.74 4.50 -6.68
N ASP A 182 -13.52 4.62 -7.21
CA ASP A 182 -12.60 3.47 -7.38
C ASP A 182 -11.72 3.22 -6.14
N GLY A 183 -11.78 4.07 -5.12
CA GLY A 183 -10.95 3.94 -3.91
C GLY A 183 -9.45 4.11 -4.17
N ARG A 184 -9.06 4.91 -5.17
CA ARG A 184 -7.67 5.02 -5.67
C ARG A 184 -6.83 6.08 -4.98
N VAL A 185 -7.41 6.88 -4.09
CA VAL A 185 -6.76 8.06 -3.49
C VAL A 185 -7.02 8.07 -1.98
N ILE A 186 -5.96 8.28 -1.21
CA ILE A 186 -6.00 8.76 0.17
C ILE A 186 -4.97 9.87 0.28
N LEU A 187 -5.38 11.04 0.76
CA LEU A 187 -4.52 12.19 1.02
C LEU A 187 -4.61 12.51 2.53
N ALA A 188 -3.50 12.36 3.24
CA ALA A 188 -3.38 12.73 4.65
C ALA A 188 -2.58 14.03 4.79
N GLU A 189 -3.12 14.99 5.52
CA GLU A 189 -2.51 16.28 5.82
C GLU A 189 -1.86 16.24 7.20
N PHE A 190 -0.57 16.55 7.26
CA PHE A 190 0.18 16.83 8.48
C PHE A 190 0.52 18.33 8.54
N GLU A 191 1.17 18.77 9.61
CA GLU A 191 1.62 20.16 9.75
C GLU A 191 2.59 20.50 8.61
N SER A 192 3.68 19.74 8.50
CA SER A 192 4.78 20.10 7.58
C SER A 192 4.63 19.54 6.17
N TYR A 193 3.88 18.46 5.97
CA TYR A 193 3.74 17.82 4.65
C TYR A 193 2.39 17.12 4.43
N PHE A 194 2.16 16.71 3.19
CA PHE A 194 1.08 15.81 2.79
C PHE A 194 1.63 14.41 2.50
N ILE A 195 0.85 13.39 2.83
CA ILE A 195 1.06 12.02 2.32
C ILE A 195 -0.05 11.73 1.33
N LEU A 196 0.31 11.45 0.09
CA LEU A 196 -0.61 11.00 -0.95
C LEU A 196 -0.35 9.52 -1.22
N ASN A 197 -1.33 8.67 -0.96
CA ASN A 197 -1.34 7.27 -1.37
C ASN A 197 -2.25 7.11 -2.59
N THR A 198 -1.71 6.58 -3.69
CA THR A 198 -2.49 6.33 -4.90
C THR A 198 -2.34 4.94 -5.50
N TYR A 199 -3.39 4.50 -6.20
CA TYR A 199 -3.34 3.36 -7.11
C TYR A 199 -3.77 3.78 -8.51
N ALA A 200 -2.79 4.03 -9.39
CA ALA A 200 -3.04 4.46 -10.76
C ALA A 200 -3.77 3.38 -11.57
N PRO A 201 -4.70 3.74 -12.46
CA PRO A 201 -5.35 2.78 -13.34
C PRO A 201 -4.34 2.15 -14.31
N ASN A 202 -4.39 0.83 -14.45
CA ASN A 202 -3.66 0.12 -15.50
C ASN A 202 -4.37 0.31 -16.86
N ASN A 203 -3.57 0.41 -17.91
CA ASN A 203 -3.98 0.60 -19.31
C ASN A 203 -4.33 -0.73 -19.99
N GLY A 204 -3.82 -1.84 -19.46
CA GLY A 204 -3.89 -3.14 -20.11
C GLY A 204 -3.02 -3.21 -21.37
N TRP A 205 -3.18 -4.30 -22.14
CA TRP A 205 -2.39 -4.58 -23.35
C TRP A 205 -3.16 -4.34 -24.65
N LYS A 206 -4.48 -4.18 -24.56
CA LYS A 206 -5.35 -3.94 -25.70
C LYS A 206 -5.67 -2.46 -25.79
N GLU A 207 -5.69 -1.94 -27.01
CA GLU A 207 -6.19 -0.61 -27.32
C GLU A 207 -7.73 -0.60 -27.22
N GLU A 208 -8.25 -0.85 -26.02
CA GLU A 208 -9.62 -0.49 -25.72
C GLU A 208 -9.60 1.03 -25.49
N GLU A 209 -10.27 1.79 -26.35
CA GLU A 209 -10.31 3.25 -26.34
C GLU A 209 -10.55 3.85 -24.94
N ASN A 210 -11.28 3.12 -24.10
CA ASN A 210 -11.62 3.52 -22.74
C ASN A 210 -10.48 3.40 -21.71
N SER A 211 -9.49 2.51 -21.88
CA SER A 211 -8.43 2.31 -20.88
C SER A 211 -7.40 3.45 -20.89
N PHE A 212 -6.88 3.78 -22.06
CA PHE A 212 -5.94 4.89 -22.24
C PHE A 212 -6.57 6.24 -21.94
N LYS A 213 -7.84 6.46 -22.36
CA LYS A 213 -8.57 7.69 -22.04
C LYS A 213 -8.72 7.89 -20.52
N ARG A 214 -9.08 6.83 -19.80
CA ARG A 214 -9.17 6.84 -18.32
C ARG A 214 -7.82 7.15 -17.68
N ARG A 215 -6.73 6.55 -18.17
CA ARG A 215 -5.38 6.83 -17.66
C ARG A 215 -4.92 8.25 -17.93
N ARG A 216 -5.08 8.77 -19.16
CA ARG A 216 -4.71 10.16 -19.48
C ARG A 216 -5.45 11.16 -18.59
N LYS A 217 -6.75 10.92 -18.35
CA LYS A 217 -7.55 11.73 -17.43
C LYS A 217 -6.99 11.67 -16.01
N TRP A 218 -6.60 10.48 -15.54
CA TRP A 218 -5.96 10.29 -14.25
C TRP A 218 -4.63 11.06 -14.13
N ASP A 219 -3.71 10.86 -15.09
CA ASP A 219 -2.38 11.48 -15.07
C ASP A 219 -2.48 13.01 -15.11
N LYS A 220 -3.39 13.57 -15.91
CA LYS A 220 -3.67 15.01 -15.93
C LYS A 220 -4.14 15.52 -14.57
N ARG A 221 -5.11 14.85 -13.93
CA ARG A 221 -5.61 15.25 -12.60
C ARG A 221 -4.52 15.23 -11.54
N ILE A 222 -3.66 14.22 -11.58
CA ILE A 222 -2.53 14.10 -10.66
C ILE A 222 -1.50 15.21 -10.91
N LEU A 223 -1.12 15.49 -12.17
CA LEU A 223 -0.22 16.61 -12.46
C LEU A 223 -0.82 17.93 -11.95
N ASP A 224 -2.07 18.22 -12.29
CA ASP A 224 -2.75 19.44 -11.87
C ASP A 224 -2.77 19.58 -10.34
N PHE A 225 -2.95 18.48 -9.60
CA PHE A 225 -2.87 18.46 -8.14
C PHE A 225 -1.44 18.74 -7.64
N VAL A 226 -0.46 18.01 -8.16
CA VAL A 226 0.95 18.10 -7.75
C VAL A 226 1.55 19.48 -8.07
N GLN A 227 1.08 20.17 -9.10
CA GLN A 227 1.51 21.52 -9.45
C GLN A 227 0.89 22.61 -8.54
N LYS A 228 -0.28 22.34 -7.95
CA LYS A 228 -1.00 23.30 -7.09
C LYS A 228 -0.73 23.11 -5.60
N VAL A 229 -0.08 22.01 -5.21
CA VAL A 229 0.24 21.76 -3.80
C VAL A 229 1.49 22.55 -3.41
N GLU A 230 1.32 23.50 -2.49
CA GLU A 230 2.41 24.36 -2.01
C GLU A 230 3.20 23.68 -0.88
N LYS A 231 2.50 22.92 -0.03
CA LYS A 231 3.11 22.15 1.07
C LYS A 231 3.87 20.93 0.50
N PRO A 232 5.02 20.53 1.08
CA PRO A 232 5.74 19.32 0.68
C PRO A 232 4.83 18.10 0.57
N LEU A 233 5.07 17.25 -0.42
CA LEU A 233 4.23 16.10 -0.75
C LEU A 233 5.07 14.84 -0.82
N ILE A 234 4.77 13.87 0.05
CA ILE A 234 5.26 12.51 -0.01
C ILE A 234 4.24 11.69 -0.80
N TRP A 235 4.59 11.28 -2.01
CA TRP A 235 3.70 10.52 -2.88
C TRP A 235 4.09 9.03 -2.87
N CYS A 236 3.28 8.23 -2.18
CA CYS A 236 3.35 6.77 -2.15
C CYS A 236 2.31 6.16 -3.09
N GLY A 237 2.56 4.96 -3.59
CA GLY A 237 1.58 4.28 -4.40
C GLY A 237 2.15 3.28 -5.39
N ASP A 238 1.23 2.73 -6.18
CA ASP A 238 1.54 2.04 -7.42
C ASP A 238 1.11 2.93 -8.59
N LEU A 239 2.10 3.42 -9.32
CA LEU A 239 1.95 4.34 -10.43
C LEU A 239 1.65 3.64 -11.76
N ASN A 240 1.71 2.30 -11.80
CA ASN A 240 1.53 1.50 -13.02
C ASN A 240 2.31 2.07 -14.21
N VAL A 241 3.57 2.43 -13.99
CA VAL A 241 4.49 2.96 -15.00
C VAL A 241 5.93 2.65 -14.60
N SER A 242 6.74 2.32 -15.59
CA SER A 242 8.20 2.23 -15.48
C SER A 242 8.79 3.45 -16.19
N HIS A 243 9.54 4.29 -15.46
CA HIS A 243 9.94 5.61 -15.94
C HIS A 243 11.09 5.52 -16.95
N GLN A 244 12.07 4.69 -16.65
CA GLN A 244 13.27 4.50 -17.44
C GLN A 244 13.33 3.08 -18.01
N ASP A 245 14.24 2.85 -18.94
CA ASP A 245 14.44 1.53 -19.54
C ASP A 245 15.11 0.55 -18.56
N ILE A 246 15.91 1.07 -17.63
CA ILE A 246 16.48 0.28 -16.53
C ILE A 246 15.42 -0.27 -15.57
N ASP A 247 14.21 0.29 -15.56
CA ASP A 247 13.10 -0.13 -14.69
C ASP A 247 12.37 -1.39 -15.22
N VAL A 248 12.76 -1.90 -16.39
CA VAL A 248 12.15 -3.08 -17.02
C VAL A 248 13.20 -4.13 -17.38
N SER A 249 12.84 -5.41 -17.28
CA SER A 249 13.78 -6.52 -17.53
C SER A 249 14.15 -6.72 -19.00
N HIS A 250 13.31 -6.22 -19.93
CA HIS A 250 13.50 -6.40 -21.38
C HIS A 250 13.21 -5.07 -22.11
N PRO A 251 14.06 -4.04 -21.94
CA PRO A 251 13.81 -2.70 -22.47
C PRO A 251 13.66 -2.66 -23.98
N ASP A 252 14.44 -3.46 -24.71
CA ASP A 252 14.38 -3.53 -26.18
C ASP A 252 13.05 -4.10 -26.66
N PHE A 253 12.54 -5.14 -26.00
CA PHE A 253 11.23 -5.72 -26.31
C PHE A 253 10.11 -4.70 -26.06
N PHE A 254 10.12 -4.01 -24.92
CA PHE A 254 9.09 -3.00 -24.63
C PHE A 254 9.19 -1.77 -25.52
N SER A 255 10.38 -1.42 -25.98
CA SER A 255 10.60 -0.31 -26.91
C SER A 255 10.09 -0.64 -28.32
N SER A 256 10.27 -1.89 -28.77
CA SER A 256 9.85 -2.39 -30.08
C SER A 256 8.43 -2.95 -30.10
N ALA A 257 7.78 -3.13 -28.95
CA ALA A 257 6.41 -3.63 -28.82
C ALA A 257 5.42 -2.91 -29.76
N LYS A 258 5.63 -1.60 -30.00
CA LYS A 258 4.83 -0.78 -30.95
C LYS A 258 4.81 -1.34 -32.37
N LEU A 259 5.88 -2.02 -32.79
CA LEU A 259 6.02 -2.62 -34.12
C LEU A 259 5.29 -3.96 -34.25
N ASN A 260 5.00 -4.64 -33.13
CA ASN A 260 4.35 -5.96 -33.09
C ASN A 260 2.84 -5.89 -32.80
N GLY A 261 2.21 -4.72 -33.03
CA GLY A 261 0.80 -4.51 -32.72
C GLY A 261 0.48 -4.34 -31.23
N TYR A 262 1.50 -4.19 -30.37
CA TYR A 262 1.34 -3.89 -28.95
C TYR A 262 1.62 -2.41 -28.69
N ILE A 263 0.70 -1.69 -28.04
CA ILE A 263 1.02 -0.32 -27.62
C ILE A 263 1.79 -0.40 -26.30
N PRO A 264 3.07 0.00 -26.26
CA PRO A 264 3.82 -0.02 -25.01
C PRO A 264 3.12 0.88 -23.99
N PRO A 265 2.83 0.40 -22.76
CA PRO A 265 2.01 1.12 -21.78
C PRO A 265 2.51 2.52 -21.37
N ASN A 266 3.74 2.89 -21.75
CA ASN A 266 4.55 3.83 -20.97
C ASN A 266 5.07 5.07 -21.69
N LYS A 267 4.95 5.30 -23.02
CA LYS A 267 5.56 6.51 -23.60
C LYS A 267 4.94 7.82 -23.09
N GLU A 268 3.62 7.91 -23.00
CA GLU A 268 2.96 9.12 -22.47
C GLU A 268 3.06 9.20 -20.94
N ALA A 269 2.87 8.10 -20.21
CA ALA A 269 3.00 8.08 -18.76
C ALA A 269 4.41 8.48 -18.30
N ARG A 270 5.46 8.08 -19.03
CA ARG A 270 6.85 8.54 -18.81
C ARG A 270 7.00 10.04 -18.99
N LEU A 271 6.33 10.65 -19.97
CA LEU A 271 6.36 12.11 -20.16
C LEU A 271 5.68 12.82 -18.99
N TRP A 272 4.59 12.28 -18.45
CA TRP A 272 3.90 12.85 -17.28
C TRP A 272 4.73 12.73 -16.01
N THR A 273 5.32 11.57 -15.72
CA THR A 273 6.24 11.43 -14.57
C THR A 273 7.42 12.38 -14.72
N THR A 274 8.03 12.45 -15.90
CA THR A 274 9.12 13.39 -16.18
C THR A 274 8.70 14.83 -15.91
N ARG A 275 7.51 15.27 -16.35
CA ARG A 275 6.97 16.62 -16.07
C ARG A 275 6.69 16.86 -14.59
N ILE A 276 6.26 15.85 -13.85
CA ILE A 276 6.08 15.94 -12.40
C ILE A 276 7.43 16.19 -11.70
N TYR A 277 8.47 15.45 -12.09
CA TYR A 277 9.81 15.62 -11.52
C TYR A 277 10.47 16.96 -11.93
N HIS A 278 10.47 17.30 -13.22
CA HIS A 278 11.16 18.49 -13.74
C HIS A 278 10.38 19.80 -13.54
N GLY A 279 9.05 19.73 -13.47
CA GLY A 279 8.22 20.91 -13.23
C GLY A 279 8.40 21.52 -11.84
N ARG A 280 9.01 20.78 -10.89
CA ARG A 280 9.39 21.31 -9.58
C ARG A 280 10.82 21.83 -9.53
N GLU A 281 11.77 21.28 -10.28
CA GLU A 281 13.13 21.85 -10.34
C GLU A 281 13.14 23.25 -10.96
N ALA A 282 12.29 23.50 -11.96
CA ALA A 282 12.16 24.84 -12.56
C ALA A 282 11.51 25.89 -11.63
N ALA A 283 10.95 25.49 -10.49
CA ALA A 283 10.40 26.39 -9.47
C ALA A 283 11.40 26.67 -8.32
N PHE A 284 12.57 26.01 -8.34
CA PHE A 284 13.64 26.15 -7.34
C PHE A 284 14.97 26.65 -7.95
N GLN A 285 14.96 27.14 -9.19
CA GLN A 285 16.02 27.96 -9.79
C GLN A 285 15.51 29.39 -10.00
#